data_AF-A0AAE2NVY8-F1
#
_entry.id   AF-A0AAE2NVY8-F1
#
_cell.length_a   1.000
_cell.length_b   1.000
_cell.length_c   1.000
_cell.angle_alpha   90.00
_cell.angle_beta   90.00
_cell.angle_gamma   90.00
#
_symmetry.space_group_name_H-M   'P 1'
#
loop_
_entity.id
_entity.type
_entity.pdbx_description
1 polymer ?
#
loop_
_entity_poly.entity_id
_entity_poly.type
_entity_poly.pdbx_seq_one_letter_code
_entity_poly.pdbx_strand_id
1 'polypeptide(L)'
;MKLEHAEQLPGFIKKEIQKIQIAIAPLMKKSIIYRFLAFPLAAFSLFHLASLLIQAPSGRGALVSAGIFALLAALGLAFFKEAGYQRKQVQKTIRLYMLNRIRKSNILSEERKSAYTRLVAEEPSAMKSFIEFLTEEDRKKEMLY
;
A
#
# COMPACT_ATOMS: atom_id res chain seq x y z
N MET A 1 -8.91 2.24 5.02
CA MET A 1 -9.26 3.66 5.07
C MET A 1 -10.00 4.01 3.80
N LYS A 2 -11.34 3.93 3.83
CA LYS A 2 -12.18 4.33 2.71
C LYS A 2 -12.21 5.86 2.71
N LEU A 3 -11.64 6.48 1.68
CA LEU A 3 -11.70 7.93 1.46
C LEU A 3 -13.10 8.32 0.93
N GLU A 4 -14.16 7.83 1.58
CA GLU A 4 -15.55 8.02 1.13
C GLU A 4 -16.06 9.45 1.36
N HIS A 5 -15.22 10.37 1.85
CA HIS A 5 -15.56 11.79 2.04
C HIS A 5 -14.58 12.72 1.30
N ALA A 6 -13.86 12.21 0.29
CA ALA A 6 -12.91 13.00 -0.48
C ALA A 6 -13.54 14.26 -1.10
N GLU A 7 -14.84 14.24 -1.41
CA GLU A 7 -15.58 15.40 -1.95
C GLU A 7 -15.73 16.55 -0.95
N GLN A 8 -15.74 16.28 0.35
CA GLN A 8 -15.89 17.28 1.41
C GLN A 8 -14.57 17.91 1.87
N LEU A 9 -13.42 17.39 1.40
CA LEU A 9 -12.12 17.95 1.77
C LEU A 9 -11.88 19.30 1.07
N PRO A 10 -11.30 20.29 1.80
CA PRO A 10 -10.83 21.53 1.21
C PRO A 10 -9.88 21.30 0.02
N GLY A 11 -9.87 22.25 -0.91
CA GLY A 11 -9.09 22.14 -2.16
C GLY A 11 -7.58 21.94 -1.92
N PHE A 12 -7.01 22.56 -0.90
CA PHE A 12 -5.58 22.40 -0.57
C PHE A 12 -5.25 20.97 -0.11
N ILE A 13 -6.14 20.32 0.66
CA ILE A 13 -5.97 18.93 1.10
C ILE A 13 -6.08 17.97 -0.09
N LYS A 14 -7.09 18.17 -0.94
CA LYS A 14 -7.30 17.35 -2.16
C LYS A 14 -6.05 17.34 -3.04
N LYS A 15 -5.42 18.50 -3.25
CA LYS A 15 -4.18 18.63 -4.02
C LYS A 15 -3.04 17.80 -3.43
N GLU A 16 -2.86 17.81 -2.12
CA GLU A 16 -1.81 17.02 -1.46
C GLU A 16 -2.10 15.51 -1.52
N ILE A 17 -3.35 15.10 -1.35
CA ILE A 17 -3.75 13.69 -1.52
C ILE A 17 -3.52 13.21 -2.96
N GLN A 18 -3.81 14.04 -3.97
CA GLN A 18 -3.55 13.70 -5.38
C GLN A 18 -2.04 13.48 -5.63
N LYS A 19 -1.17 14.33 -5.08
CA LYS A 19 0.29 14.14 -5.19
C LYS A 19 0.74 12.82 -4.56
N ILE A 20 0.18 12.46 -3.39
CA ILE A 20 0.42 11.15 -2.77
C ILE A 20 -0.03 10.02 -3.69
N GLN A 21 -1.24 10.11 -4.27
CA GLN A 21 -1.78 9.10 -5.18
C GLN A 21 -0.89 8.90 -6.41
N ILE A 22 -0.42 9.99 -7.02
CA ILE A 22 0.52 9.95 -8.16
C ILE A 22 1.83 9.25 -7.76
N ALA A 23 2.37 9.57 -6.59
CA ALA A 23 3.61 8.97 -6.10
C ALA A 23 3.50 7.45 -5.86
N ILE A 24 2.36 6.96 -5.39
CA ILE A 24 2.16 5.54 -5.07
C ILE A 24 1.56 4.71 -6.21
N ALA A 25 0.96 5.36 -7.23
CA ALA A 25 0.34 4.71 -8.38
C ALA A 25 1.18 3.58 -9.00
N PRO A 26 2.49 3.74 -9.30
CA PRO A 26 3.29 2.67 -9.89
C PRO A 26 3.42 1.44 -8.96
N LEU A 27 3.56 1.65 -7.65
CA LEU A 27 3.66 0.58 -6.66
C LEU A 27 2.33 -0.15 -6.48
N MET A 28 1.22 0.61 -6.46
CA MET A 28 -0.12 0.02 -6.40
C MET A 28 -0.40 -0.84 -7.64
N LYS A 29 -0.08 -0.34 -8.85
CA LYS A 29 -0.28 -1.07 -10.10
C LYS A 29 0.45 -2.41 -10.08
N LYS A 30 1.72 -2.44 -9.66
CA LYS A 30 2.48 -3.69 -9.49
C LYS A 30 1.82 -4.63 -8.47
N SER A 31 1.44 -4.10 -7.31
CA SER A 31 0.82 -4.90 -6.25
C SER A 31 -0.52 -5.52 -6.67
N ILE A 32 -1.30 -4.85 -7.51
CA ILE A 32 -2.56 -5.36 -8.07
C ILE A 32 -2.27 -6.49 -9.07
N ILE A 33 -1.34 -6.28 -10.00
CA ILE A 33 -0.96 -7.30 -11.00
C ILE A 33 -0.48 -8.57 -10.30
N TYR A 34 0.42 -8.46 -9.32
CA TYR A 34 0.92 -9.64 -8.60
C TYR A 34 -0.18 -10.36 -7.82
N ARG A 35 -1.12 -9.64 -7.19
CA ARG A 35 -2.26 -10.28 -6.52
C ARG A 35 -3.20 -10.98 -7.50
N PHE A 36 -3.47 -10.33 -8.63
CA PHE A 36 -4.31 -10.88 -9.69
C PHE A 36 -3.72 -12.15 -10.28
N LEU A 37 -2.39 -12.24 -10.41
CA LEU A 37 -1.71 -13.45 -10.86
C LEU A 37 -1.62 -14.51 -9.74
N ALA A 38 -1.30 -14.09 -8.51
CA ALA A 38 -1.09 -14.99 -7.38
C ALA A 38 -2.33 -15.81 -7.04
N PHE A 39 -3.50 -15.17 -6.96
CA PHE A 39 -4.73 -15.80 -6.48
C PHE A 39 -5.19 -16.98 -7.36
N PRO A 40 -5.46 -16.82 -8.67
CA PRO A 40 -5.90 -17.93 -9.51
C PRO A 40 -4.81 -18.99 -9.62
N LEU A 41 -3.54 -18.60 -9.71
CA LEU A 41 -2.44 -19.55 -9.85
C LEU A 41 -2.32 -20.45 -8.61
N ALA A 42 -2.30 -19.85 -7.42
CA ALA A 42 -2.22 -20.59 -6.16
C ALA A 42 -3.49 -21.41 -5.92
N ALA A 43 -4.69 -20.86 -6.15
CA ALA A 43 -5.94 -21.57 -5.94
C ALA A 43 -6.06 -22.79 -6.86
N PHE A 44 -5.79 -22.62 -8.16
CA PHE A 44 -5.82 -23.71 -9.14
C PHE A 44 -4.80 -24.80 -8.80
N SER A 45 -3.56 -24.42 -8.49
CA SER A 45 -2.51 -25.40 -8.16
C SER A 45 -2.78 -26.14 -6.86
N LEU A 46 -3.23 -25.44 -5.81
CA LEU A 46 -3.49 -26.05 -4.51
C LEU A 46 -4.69 -26.98 -4.57
N PHE A 47 -5.72 -26.62 -5.34
CA PHE A 47 -6.86 -27.50 -5.60
C PHE A 47 -6.42 -28.80 -6.29
N HIS A 48 -5.58 -28.71 -7.33
CA HIS A 48 -5.08 -29.90 -8.03
C HIS A 48 -4.16 -30.75 -7.15
N LEU A 49 -3.29 -30.13 -6.35
CA LEU A 49 -2.46 -30.86 -5.38
C LEU A 49 -3.32 -31.57 -4.34
N ALA A 50 -4.32 -30.90 -3.77
CA ALA A 50 -5.24 -31.52 -2.80
C ALA A 50 -6.00 -32.70 -3.43
N SER A 51 -6.46 -32.56 -4.67
CA SER A 51 -7.11 -33.63 -5.42
C SER A 51 -6.19 -34.85 -5.63
N LEU A 52 -4.92 -34.63 -6.01
CA LEU A 52 -3.93 -35.71 -6.15
C LEU A 52 -3.66 -36.41 -4.81
N LEU A 53 -3.63 -35.66 -3.70
CA LEU A 53 -3.44 -36.25 -2.36
C LEU A 53 -4.63 -37.11 -1.94
N ILE A 54 -5.87 -36.70 -2.25
CA ILE A 54 -7.09 -37.43 -1.89
C ILE A 54 -7.28 -38.68 -2.75
N GLN A 55 -7.08 -38.57 -4.06
CA GLN A 55 -7.30 -39.68 -4.99
C GLN A 55 -6.16 -40.71 -4.97
N ALA A 56 -4.98 -40.32 -4.45
CA ALA A 56 -3.77 -41.15 -4.38
C ALA A 56 -3.43 -41.93 -5.67
N PRO A 57 -3.47 -41.29 -6.87
CA PRO A 57 -3.12 -41.98 -8.10
C PRO A 57 -1.63 -42.36 -8.10
N SER A 58 -1.33 -43.57 -8.55
CA SER A 58 0.04 -44.11 -8.60
C SER A 58 0.62 -44.05 -10.00
N GLY A 59 1.95 -43.91 -10.10
CA GLY A 59 2.69 -43.93 -11.35
C GLY A 59 3.41 -42.62 -11.71
N ARG A 60 4.26 -42.68 -12.73
CA ARG A 60 5.12 -41.55 -13.15
C ARG A 60 4.32 -40.30 -13.55
N GLY A 61 3.16 -40.48 -14.17
CA GLY A 61 2.30 -39.36 -14.58
C GLY A 61 1.79 -38.54 -13.39
N ALA A 62 1.41 -39.19 -12.28
CA ALA A 62 0.97 -38.51 -11.07
C ALA A 62 2.10 -37.69 -10.42
N LEU A 63 3.32 -38.24 -10.38
CA LEU A 63 4.51 -37.54 -9.87
C LEU A 63 4.87 -36.30 -10.71
N VAL A 64 4.82 -36.41 -12.04
CA VAL A 64 5.09 -35.27 -12.94
C VAL A 64 4.04 -34.17 -12.74
N SER A 65 2.75 -34.53 -12.71
CA SER A 65 1.67 -33.58 -12.46
C SER A 65 1.80 -32.91 -11.10
N ALA A 66 2.11 -33.66 -10.05
CA ALA A 66 2.36 -33.11 -8.72
C ALA A 66 3.52 -32.11 -8.72
N GLY A 67 4.62 -32.42 -9.41
CA GLY A 67 5.75 -31.49 -9.58
C GLY A 67 5.35 -30.19 -10.29
N ILE A 68 4.56 -30.28 -11.36
CA ILE A 68 4.05 -29.10 -12.09
C ILE A 68 3.16 -28.25 -11.18
N PHE A 69 2.17 -28.85 -10.52
CA PHE A 69 1.28 -28.09 -9.65
C PHE A 69 2.00 -27.51 -8.43
N ALA A 70 2.97 -28.22 -7.86
CA ALA A 70 3.82 -27.68 -6.78
C ALA A 70 4.61 -26.46 -7.24
N LEU A 71 5.18 -26.48 -8.45
CA LEU A 71 5.86 -25.32 -9.02
C LEU A 71 4.91 -24.14 -9.22
N LEU A 72 3.72 -24.37 -9.77
CA LEU A 72 2.71 -23.32 -9.95
C LEU A 72 2.26 -22.73 -8.59
N ALA A 73 2.08 -23.58 -7.57
CA ALA A 73 1.74 -23.14 -6.22
C ALA A 73 2.85 -22.25 -5.63
N ALA A 74 4.11 -22.67 -5.78
CA ALA A 74 5.25 -21.89 -5.31
C ALA A 74 5.34 -20.52 -6.01
N LEU A 75 5.10 -20.46 -7.32
CA LEU A 75 5.04 -19.20 -8.07
C LEU A 75 3.88 -18.30 -7.60
N GLY A 76 2.70 -18.87 -7.38
CA GLY A 76 1.54 -18.13 -6.85
C GLY A 76 1.83 -17.51 -5.49
N LEU A 77 2.44 -18.28 -4.58
CA LEU A 77 2.87 -17.80 -3.27
C LEU A 77 3.97 -16.73 -3.36
N ALA A 78 4.91 -16.87 -4.29
CA ALA A 78 5.95 -15.87 -4.52
C ALA A 78 5.35 -14.53 -4.99
N PHE A 79 4.40 -14.55 -5.93
CA PHE A 79 3.67 -13.36 -6.35
C PHE A 79 2.85 -12.75 -5.20
N PHE A 80 2.23 -13.56 -4.35
CA PHE A 80 1.51 -13.06 -3.17
C PHE A 80 2.45 -12.32 -2.21
N LYS A 81 3.62 -12.89 -1.94
CA LYS A 81 4.66 -12.26 -1.10
C LYS A 81 5.13 -10.93 -1.70
N GLU A 82 5.38 -10.89 -3.00
CA GLU A 82 5.79 -9.68 -3.71
C GLU A 82 4.70 -8.59 -3.66
N ALA A 83 3.43 -8.96 -3.85
CA ALA A 83 2.33 -8.02 -3.70
C ALA A 83 2.26 -7.40 -2.29
N GLY A 84 2.53 -8.21 -1.27
CA GLY A 84 2.66 -7.77 0.12
C GLY A 84 3.83 -6.82 0.33
N TYR A 85 4.99 -7.09 -0.27
CA TYR A 85 6.14 -6.19 -0.25
C TYR A 85 5.81 -4.83 -0.88
N GLN A 86 5.19 -4.82 -2.07
CA GLN A 86 4.77 -3.58 -2.73
C GLN A 86 3.77 -2.79 -1.87
N ARG A 87 2.86 -3.45 -1.16
CA ARG A 87 1.93 -2.79 -0.23
C ARG A 87 2.65 -2.10 0.93
N LYS A 88 3.71 -2.72 1.48
CA LYS A 88 4.54 -2.08 2.51
C LYS A 88 5.28 -0.85 1.96
N GLN A 89 5.78 -0.95 0.73
CA GLN A 89 6.45 0.17 0.05
C GLN A 89 5.50 1.34 -0.23
N VAL A 90 4.23 1.07 -0.55
CA VAL A 90 3.19 2.12 -0.64
C VAL A 90 3.08 2.88 0.67
N GLN A 91 2.90 2.20 1.81
CA GLN A 91 2.77 2.86 3.12
C GLN A 91 4.02 3.67 3.47
N LYS A 92 5.20 3.11 3.23
CA LYS A 92 6.48 3.82 3.41
C LYS A 92 6.56 5.08 2.55
N THR A 93 6.15 5.01 1.28
CA THR A 93 6.17 6.14 0.34
C THR A 93 5.23 7.25 0.77
N ILE A 94 4.00 6.90 1.20
CA ILE A 94 3.03 7.86 1.75
C ILE A 94 3.64 8.59 2.96
N ARG A 95 4.21 7.84 3.91
CA ARG A 95 4.81 8.43 5.10
C ARG A 95 5.98 9.35 4.78
N LEU A 96 6.90 8.91 3.93
CA LEU A 96 8.03 9.72 3.50
C LEU A 96 7.58 11.01 2.81
N TYR A 97 6.53 10.95 1.98
CA TYR A 97 5.95 12.13 1.37
C TYR A 97 5.46 13.12 2.43
N MET A 98 4.63 12.67 3.39
CA MET A 98 4.08 13.52 4.44
C MET A 98 5.16 14.18 5.29
N LEU A 99 6.16 13.41 5.74
CA LEU A 99 7.29 13.92 6.53
C LEU A 99 8.09 14.98 5.76
N ASN A 100 8.38 14.71 4.48
CA ASN A 100 9.09 15.68 3.63
C ASN A 100 8.26 16.94 3.39
N ARG A 101 6.93 16.81 3.22
CA ARG A 101 6.05 17.96 3.01
C ARG A 101 5.92 18.85 4.25
N ILE A 102 5.89 18.26 5.44
CA ILE A 102 5.90 19.00 6.72
C ILE A 102 7.20 19.80 6.84
N ARG A 103 8.35 19.15 6.62
CA ARG A 103 9.68 19.78 6.75
C ARG A 103 9.87 20.98 5.83
N LYS A 104 9.30 20.93 4.62
CA LYS A 104 9.35 22.00 3.62
C LYS A 104 8.42 23.19 3.91
N SER A 105 7.60 23.14 4.97
CA SER A 105 6.77 24.28 5.33
C SER A 105 7.62 25.45 5.83
N ASN A 106 7.38 26.62 5.27
CA ASN A 106 7.95 27.89 5.72
C ASN A 106 6.96 28.74 6.52
N ILE A 107 5.75 28.22 6.76
CA ILE A 107 4.65 28.94 7.44
C ILE A 107 4.60 28.57 8.93
N LEU A 108 4.82 27.30 9.27
CA LEU A 108 4.87 26.84 10.67
C LEU A 108 6.30 26.91 11.23
N SER A 109 6.42 27.19 12.54
CA SER A 109 7.71 27.16 13.24
C SER A 109 8.32 25.76 13.27
N GLU A 110 9.65 25.68 13.45
CA GLU A 110 10.38 24.40 13.55
C GLU A 110 9.84 23.49 14.66
N GLU A 111 9.45 24.07 15.81
CA GLU A 111 8.85 23.33 16.91
C GLU A 111 7.54 22.64 16.48
N ARG A 112 6.65 23.37 15.81
CA ARG A 112 5.39 22.82 15.28
C ARG A 112 5.64 21.76 14.22
N LYS A 113 6.61 21.98 13.32
CA LYS A 113 7.01 20.99 12.31
C LYS A 113 7.54 19.70 12.97
N SER A 114 8.34 19.82 14.01
CA SER A 114 8.88 18.68 14.77
C SER A 114 7.75 17.88 15.44
N ALA A 115 6.79 18.57 16.07
CA ALA A 115 5.62 17.93 16.70
C ALA A 115 4.80 17.11 15.68
N TYR A 116 4.45 17.69 14.53
CA TYR A 116 3.73 16.97 13.48
C TYR A 116 4.55 15.84 12.84
N THR A 117 5.87 16.03 12.70
CA THR A 117 6.77 14.96 12.22
C THR A 117 6.69 13.74 13.13
N ARG A 118 6.64 13.93 14.46
CA ARG A 118 6.47 12.84 15.43
C ARG A 118 5.10 12.17 15.30
N LEU A 119 4.02 12.95 15.24
CA LEU A 119 2.65 12.43 15.11
C LEU A 119 2.43 11.65 13.80
N VAL A 120 3.07 12.08 12.70
CA VAL A 120 2.99 11.38 11.41
C VAL A 120 3.87 10.13 11.37
N ALA A 121 4.92 10.07 12.20
CA ALA A 121 5.73 8.85 12.36
C ALA A 121 4.98 7.76 13.13
N GLU A 122 4.03 8.14 13.99
CA GLU A 122 3.19 7.25 14.78
C GLU A 122 2.01 6.72 13.94
N GLU A 123 1.94 5.39 13.77
CA GLU A 123 0.78 4.71 13.18
C GLU A 123 -0.28 4.43 14.26
N PRO A 124 -1.59 4.42 13.95
CA PRO A 124 -2.22 4.50 12.62
C PRO A 124 -2.75 5.89 12.22
N SER A 125 -2.49 6.94 13.02
CA SER A 125 -3.08 8.27 12.85
C SER A 125 -2.38 9.18 11.83
N ALA A 126 -1.33 8.70 11.15
CA ALA A 126 -0.45 9.53 10.33
C ALA A 126 -1.16 10.43 9.31
N MET A 127 -2.17 9.91 8.58
CA MET A 127 -2.94 10.72 7.62
C MET A 127 -3.78 11.80 8.31
N LYS A 128 -4.40 11.47 9.45
CA LYS A 128 -5.18 12.43 10.23
C LYS A 128 -4.28 13.57 10.70
N SER A 129 -3.13 13.25 11.28
CA SER A 129 -2.15 14.24 11.74
C SER A 129 -1.59 15.08 10.58
N PHE A 130 -1.41 14.49 9.39
CA PHE A 130 -1.00 15.24 8.20
C PHE A 130 -2.10 16.21 7.72
N ILE A 131 -3.37 15.81 7.76
CA ILE A 131 -4.50 16.69 7.47
C ILE A 131 -4.55 17.86 8.46
N GLU A 132 -4.39 17.58 9.75
CA GLU A 132 -4.34 18.62 10.80
C GLU A 132 -3.20 19.61 10.56
N PHE A 133 -2.00 19.12 10.19
CA PHE A 133 -0.88 19.95 9.79
C PHE A 133 -1.23 20.88 8.62
N LEU A 134 -1.83 20.35 7.55
CA LEU A 134 -2.21 21.14 6.37
C LEU A 134 -3.23 22.22 6.74
N THR A 135 -4.20 21.89 7.60
CA THR A 135 -5.21 22.84 8.07
C THR A 135 -4.61 23.96 8.92
N GLU A 136 -3.67 23.66 9.82
CA GLU A 136 -2.97 24.71 10.58
C GLU A 136 -2.11 25.59 9.66
N GLU A 137 -1.42 24.97 8.70
CA GLU A 137 -0.60 25.68 7.72
C GLU A 137 -1.45 26.67 6.90
N ASP A 138 -2.58 26.22 6.37
CA ASP A 138 -3.50 27.03 5.58
C ASP A 138 -4.09 28.18 6.40
N ARG A 139 -4.56 27.90 7.62
CA ARG A 139 -5.10 28.92 8.53
C ARG A 139 -4.07 29.99 8.88
N LYS A 140 -2.81 29.62 9.15
CA LYS A 140 -1.75 30.61 9.41
C LYS A 140 -1.38 31.41 8.17
N LYS A 141 -1.43 30.77 6.99
CA LYS A 141 -1.21 31.44 5.72
C LYS A 141 -2.25 32.54 5.49
N GLU A 142 -3.53 32.26 5.74
CA GLU A 142 -4.62 33.26 5.65
C GLU A 142 -4.49 34.42 6.64
N MET A 143 -3.74 34.27 7.74
CA MET A 143 -3.48 35.37 8.67
C MET A 143 -2.28 36.23 8.26
N LEU A 144 -1.41 35.73 7.39
CA LEU A 144 -0.20 36.42 6.92
C LEU A 144 -0.43 37.21 5.62
N TYR A 145 -1.54 36.98 4.93
CA TYR A 145 -1.92 37.57 3.63
C TYR A 145 -3.34 38.11 3.69
#